data_AF-A0A3Q0GZH2-F1
#
_entry.id   AF-A0A3Q0GZH2-F1
#
_cell.length_a   1.000
_cell.length_b   1.000
_cell.length_c   1.000
_cell.angle_alpha   90.00
_cell.angle_beta   90.00
_cell.angle_gamma   90.00
#
_symmetry.space_group_name_H-M   'P 1'
#
loop_
_entity.id
_entity.type
_entity.pdbx_description
1 polymer ?
#
loop_
_entity_poly.entity_id
_entity_poly.type
_entity_poly.pdbx_seq_one_letter_code
_entity_poly.pdbx_strand_id
1 'polypeptide(L)'
;MWGLQEVRETFQKIINRFQTLVYCLNKCGQLLQLLTDCKTCKTDIHTCSKDVHCGDRKLEVEEDEDLILDCALTWHHVSYGIKNYIFYRVWGHTEQHIVSGPDPFLVRKEVTVNDSGSYRCEMRDAKNMLCSQMQFQVTGEGGPDSCD
;
A
#
# COMPACT_ATOMS: atom_id res chain seq x y z
N MET A 1 -14.96 -20.59 40.48
CA MET A 1 -14.89 -19.35 39.66
C MET A 1 -13.47 -18.96 39.21
N TRP A 2 -12.42 -19.74 39.54
CA TRP A 2 -11.03 -19.43 39.14
C TRP A 2 -10.79 -19.43 37.62
N GLY A 3 -11.33 -20.40 36.89
CA GLY A 3 -11.12 -20.49 35.44
C GLY A 3 -11.68 -19.30 34.65
N LEU A 4 -12.79 -18.69 35.08
CA LEU A 4 -13.33 -17.48 34.42
C LEU A 4 -12.43 -16.26 34.63
N GLN A 5 -11.77 -16.15 35.79
CA GLN A 5 -10.86 -15.07 36.07
C GLN A 5 -9.59 -15.19 35.21
N GLU A 6 -9.03 -16.39 35.08
CA GLU A 6 -7.87 -16.66 34.23
C GLU A 6 -8.13 -16.36 32.76
N VAL A 7 -9.32 -16.74 32.24
CA VAL A 7 -9.74 -16.41 30.88
C VAL A 7 -9.85 -14.89 30.69
N ARG A 8 -10.43 -14.16 31.65
CA ARG A 8 -10.53 -12.70 31.59
C ARG A 8 -9.15 -12.02 31.54
N GLU A 9 -8.22 -12.44 32.38
CA GLU A 9 -6.86 -11.89 32.43
C GLU A 9 -6.09 -12.18 31.13
N THR A 10 -6.27 -13.38 30.57
CA THR A 10 -5.71 -13.75 29.26
C THR A 10 -6.30 -12.89 28.15
N PHE A 11 -7.62 -12.70 28.12
CA PHE A 11 -8.29 -11.87 27.13
C PHE A 11 -7.81 -10.41 27.20
N GLN A 12 -7.61 -9.86 28.41
CA GLN A 12 -7.06 -8.52 28.57
C GLN A 12 -5.68 -8.36 27.94
N LYS A 13 -4.79 -9.36 28.09
CA LYS A 13 -3.47 -9.35 27.44
C LYS A 13 -3.58 -9.38 25.92
N ILE A 14 -4.52 -10.16 25.37
CA ILE A 14 -4.79 -10.22 23.92
C ILE A 14 -5.28 -8.86 23.42
N ILE A 15 -6.23 -8.24 24.11
CA ILE A 15 -6.76 -6.92 23.74
C ILE A 15 -5.67 -5.85 23.80
N ASN A 16 -4.80 -5.85 24.82
CA ASN A 16 -3.69 -4.91 24.90
C ASN A 16 -2.71 -5.09 23.74
N ARG A 17 -2.42 -6.33 23.33
CA ARG A 17 -1.58 -6.60 22.14
C ARG A 17 -2.26 -6.15 20.85
N PHE A 18 -3.56 -6.39 20.72
CA PHE A 18 -4.35 -5.90 19.59
C PHE A 18 -4.28 -4.38 19.47
N GLN A 19 -4.54 -3.65 20.56
CA GLN A 19 -4.53 -2.19 20.58
C GLN A 19 -3.17 -1.59 20.23
N THR A 20 -2.08 -2.25 20.62
CA THR A 20 -0.72 -1.72 20.43
C THR A 20 -0.09 -2.13 19.09
N LEU A 21 -0.43 -3.30 18.55
CA LEU A 21 0.24 -3.86 17.38
C LEU A 21 -0.64 -3.93 16.12
N VAL A 22 -1.96 -3.95 16.26
CA VAL A 22 -2.88 -4.29 15.17
C VAL A 22 -3.92 -3.21 14.92
N TYR A 23 -4.42 -2.56 15.97
CA TYR A 23 -5.42 -1.51 15.84
C TYR A 23 -4.82 -0.30 15.09
N CYS A 24 -5.44 0.06 13.97
CA CYS A 24 -4.99 1.15 13.09
C CYS A 24 -3.48 1.17 12.82
N LEU A 25 -2.94 0.02 12.43
CA LEU A 25 -1.51 -0.19 12.23
C LEU A 25 -0.91 0.55 11.02
N ASN A 26 -1.74 1.12 10.15
CA ASN A 26 -1.29 1.93 9.04
C ASN A 26 -0.61 3.22 9.53
N LYS A 27 0.50 3.65 8.92
CA LYS A 27 1.18 4.92 9.26
C LYS A 27 0.75 6.09 8.37
N CYS A 28 0.14 5.77 7.24
CA CYS A 28 -0.44 6.65 6.24
C CYS A 28 -1.66 5.91 5.64
N GLY A 29 -2.42 6.55 4.77
CA GLY A 29 -3.56 5.98 4.08
C GLY A 29 -4.79 5.76 4.95
N GLN A 30 -5.73 5.03 4.36
CA GLN A 30 -7.00 4.61 4.94
C GLN A 30 -7.01 3.09 5.05
N LEU A 31 -6.93 2.58 6.29
CA LEU A 31 -7.05 1.15 6.56
C LEU A 31 -8.47 0.84 7.04
N LEU A 32 -9.15 -0.08 6.37
CA LEU A 32 -10.46 -0.57 6.79
C LEU A 32 -10.25 -1.78 7.70
N GLN A 33 -10.75 -1.77 8.93
CA GLN A 33 -10.69 -2.90 9.85
C GLN A 33 -12.09 -3.35 10.23
N LEU A 34 -12.36 -4.65 10.15
CA LEU A 34 -13.61 -5.21 10.64
C LEU A 34 -13.49 -5.43 12.16
N LEU A 35 -14.21 -4.63 12.95
CA LEU A 35 -14.12 -4.65 14.41
C LEU A 35 -15.45 -5.04 15.03
N THR A 36 -15.39 -5.77 16.15
CA THR A 36 -16.58 -6.13 16.93
C THR A 36 -16.65 -5.29 18.19
N ASP A 37 -17.77 -4.60 18.38
CA ASP A 37 -18.06 -3.88 19.60
C ASP A 37 -18.40 -4.88 20.72
N CYS A 38 -17.59 -4.88 21.79
CA CYS A 38 -17.73 -5.85 22.87
C CYS A 38 -19.02 -5.69 23.71
N LYS A 39 -19.70 -4.54 23.66
CA LYS A 39 -20.91 -4.28 24.44
C LYS A 39 -22.16 -4.72 23.69
N THR A 40 -22.20 -4.46 22.39
CA THR A 40 -23.35 -4.72 21.53
C THR A 40 -23.22 -5.99 20.71
N CYS A 41 -22.02 -6.57 20.66
CA CYS A 41 -21.65 -7.71 19.81
C CYS A 41 -21.86 -7.44 18.31
N LYS A 42 -22.01 -6.18 17.90
CA LYS A 42 -22.13 -5.79 16.49
C LYS A 42 -20.75 -5.68 15.87
N THR A 43 -20.65 -6.14 14.63
CA THR A 43 -19.43 -6.05 13.85
C THR A 43 -19.61 -5.03 12.74
N ASP A 44 -18.71 -4.06 12.66
CA ASP A 44 -18.76 -2.97 11.69
C ASP A 44 -17.37 -2.69 11.11
N ILE A 45 -17.35 -2.05 9.95
CA ILE A 45 -16.10 -1.60 9.32
C ILE A 45 -15.69 -0.27 9.95
N HIS A 46 -14.54 -0.27 10.62
CA HIS A 46 -13.89 0.91 11.14
C HIS A 46 -12.83 1.42 10.15
N THR A 47 -12.86 2.72 9.85
CA THR A 47 -11.86 3.36 8.97
C THR A 47 -10.79 4.05 9.81
N CYS A 48 -9.56 3.56 9.71
CA CYS A 48 -8.37 4.15 10.29
C CYS A 48 -7.76 5.18 9.32
N SER A 49 -8.14 6.43 9.48
CA SER A 49 -7.77 7.53 8.57
C SER A 49 -6.46 8.22 8.94
N LYS A 50 -5.56 8.34 7.95
CA LYS A 50 -4.32 9.13 7.98
C LYS A 50 -4.14 9.82 6.61
N ASP A 51 -3.06 10.57 6.44
CA ASP A 51 -2.72 11.18 5.14
C ASP A 51 -2.58 10.11 4.06
N VAL A 52 -3.27 10.28 2.93
CA VAL A 52 -3.30 9.30 1.84
C VAL A 52 -1.98 9.20 1.09
N HIS A 53 -1.17 10.26 1.12
CA HIS A 53 0.18 10.22 0.57
C HIS A 53 1.09 9.39 1.49
N CYS A 54 1.55 8.26 0.98
CA CYS A 54 2.33 7.27 1.74
C CYS A 54 3.83 7.34 1.47
N GLY A 55 4.27 8.21 0.57
CA GLY A 55 5.68 8.52 0.36
C GLY A 55 6.06 8.68 -1.11
N ASP A 56 7.32 9.03 -1.28
CA ASP A 56 7.97 9.28 -2.56
C ASP A 56 9.21 8.37 -2.64
N ARG A 57 9.30 7.52 -3.67
CA ARG A 57 10.42 6.60 -3.90
C ARG A 57 11.26 7.09 -5.08
N LYS A 58 12.58 6.99 -4.95
CA LYS A 58 13.51 7.18 -6.08
C LYS A 58 14.05 5.82 -6.48
N LEU A 59 14.02 5.51 -7.76
CA LEU A 59 14.47 4.25 -8.33
C LEU A 59 15.47 4.55 -9.43
N GLU A 60 16.65 3.94 -9.32
CA GLU A 60 17.66 3.89 -10.37
C GLU A 60 17.56 2.51 -11.02
N VAL A 61 17.57 2.49 -12.35
CA VAL A 61 17.48 1.26 -13.13
C VAL A 61 18.37 1.37 -14.35
N GLU A 62 19.12 0.32 -14.66
CA GLU A 62 19.98 0.29 -15.85
C GLU A 62 19.16 -0.11 -17.09
N GLU A 63 19.67 0.20 -18.28
CA GLU A 63 19.07 -0.27 -19.52
C GLU A 63 19.03 -1.80 -19.56
N ASP A 64 17.97 -2.37 -20.16
CA ASP A 64 17.67 -3.81 -20.21
C ASP A 64 17.31 -4.49 -18.86
N GLU A 65 17.35 -3.78 -17.73
CA GLU A 65 16.85 -4.30 -16.45
C GLU A 65 15.31 -4.23 -16.31
N ASP A 66 14.77 -4.96 -15.34
CA ASP A 66 13.35 -4.90 -14.99
C ASP A 66 13.08 -3.78 -13.97
N LEU A 67 12.23 -2.82 -14.31
CA LEU A 67 11.71 -1.83 -13.38
C LEU A 67 10.51 -2.39 -12.61
N ILE A 68 10.57 -2.32 -11.28
CA ILE A 68 9.50 -2.73 -10.38
C ILE A 68 9.01 -1.54 -9.56
N LEU A 69 7.77 -1.13 -9.78
CA LEU A 69 7.09 -0.16 -8.92
C LEU A 69 6.28 -0.91 -7.86
N ASP A 70 6.78 -0.91 -6.62
CA ASP A 70 6.14 -1.54 -5.47
C ASP A 70 5.23 -0.57 -4.72
N CYS A 71 3.91 -0.72 -4.92
CA CYS A 71 2.87 0.02 -4.24
C CYS A 71 2.41 -0.66 -2.94
N ALA A 72 2.96 -1.82 -2.57
CA ALA A 72 2.53 -2.55 -1.39
C ALA A 72 2.92 -1.82 -0.11
N LEU A 73 1.98 -1.73 0.83
CA LEU A 73 2.25 -1.36 2.21
C LEU A 73 1.92 -2.55 3.11
N THR A 74 2.63 -2.65 4.23
CA THR A 74 2.48 -3.75 5.19
C THR A 74 1.04 -3.94 5.69
N TRP A 75 0.19 -2.92 5.61
CA TRP A 75 -1.20 -2.98 6.05
C TRP A 75 -2.21 -3.27 4.94
N HIS A 76 -1.82 -3.28 3.67
CA HIS A 76 -2.75 -3.49 2.55
C HIS A 76 -3.42 -4.88 2.61
N HIS A 77 -2.64 -5.92 2.92
CA HIS A 77 -3.14 -7.30 2.95
C HIS A 77 -4.19 -7.51 4.04
N VAL A 78 -4.07 -6.83 5.19
CA VAL A 78 -5.03 -6.90 6.30
C VAL A 78 -6.19 -5.92 6.21
N SER A 79 -6.13 -4.93 5.31
CA SER A 79 -7.26 -4.03 5.10
C SER A 79 -8.48 -4.81 4.64
N TYR A 80 -9.66 -4.46 5.11
CA TYR A 80 -10.88 -5.16 4.79
C TYR A 80 -11.32 -4.88 3.34
N GLY A 81 -11.82 -5.92 2.66
CA GLY A 81 -12.35 -5.81 1.30
C GLY A 81 -11.32 -6.03 0.19
N ILE A 82 -11.81 -5.91 -1.05
CA ILE A 82 -11.00 -6.00 -2.28
C ILE A 82 -10.23 -4.69 -2.45
N LYS A 83 -9.00 -4.80 -2.96
CA LYS A 83 -8.13 -3.68 -3.30
C LYS A 83 -7.89 -3.68 -4.78
N ASN A 84 -7.96 -2.51 -5.37
CA ASN A 84 -7.59 -2.28 -6.76
C ASN A 84 -6.45 -1.27 -6.77
N TYR A 85 -5.31 -1.68 -7.31
CA TYR A 85 -4.17 -0.83 -7.53
C TYR A 85 -4.26 -0.21 -8.91
N ILE A 86 -3.90 1.06 -9.03
CA ILE A 86 -3.89 1.78 -10.29
C ILE A 86 -2.56 2.48 -10.43
N PHE A 87 -1.87 2.22 -11.54
CA PHE A 87 -0.59 2.84 -11.86
C PHE A 87 -0.76 3.85 -12.97
N TYR A 88 -0.09 4.98 -12.81
CA TYR A 88 -0.09 6.10 -13.73
C TYR A 88 1.34 6.49 -14.09
N ARG A 89 1.53 6.90 -15.34
CA ARG A 89 2.69 7.69 -15.75
C ARG A 89 2.32 9.16 -15.68
N VAL A 90 3.23 9.99 -15.15
CA VAL A 90 2.98 11.41 -14.89
C VAL A 90 3.88 12.28 -15.76
N TRP A 91 3.29 13.24 -16.47
CA TRP A 91 4.02 14.27 -17.24
C TRP A 91 3.53 15.66 -16.84
N GLY A 92 4.32 16.35 -16.02
CA GLY A 92 3.95 17.66 -15.49
C GLY A 92 2.64 17.59 -14.72
N HIS A 93 1.58 18.21 -15.27
CA HIS A 93 0.24 18.23 -14.68
C HIS A 93 -0.73 17.19 -15.27
N THR A 94 -0.25 16.32 -16.15
CA THR A 94 -1.06 15.28 -16.81
C THR A 94 -0.64 13.90 -16.36
N GLU A 95 -1.59 12.97 -16.39
CA GLU A 95 -1.35 11.56 -16.06
C GLU A 95 -2.01 10.64 -17.07
N GLN A 96 -1.33 9.53 -17.38
CA GLN A 96 -1.87 8.45 -18.18
C GLN A 96 -1.94 7.18 -17.35
N HIS A 97 -3.13 6.60 -17.30
CA HIS A 97 -3.35 5.26 -16.76
C HIS A 97 -2.51 4.24 -17.52
N ILE A 98 -1.76 3.42 -16.78
CA ILE A 98 -0.98 2.30 -17.31
C ILE A 98 -1.78 1.01 -17.14
N VAL A 99 -2.06 0.66 -15.89
CA VAL A 99 -2.71 -0.61 -15.52
C VAL A 99 -3.53 -0.43 -14.25
N SER A 100 -4.58 -1.23 -14.12
CA SER A 100 -5.31 -1.43 -12.88
C SER A 100 -5.57 -2.91 -12.62
N GLY A 101 -5.53 -3.31 -11.35
CA GLY A 101 -5.76 -4.70 -10.96
C GLY A 101 -5.48 -4.98 -9.49
N PRO A 102 -5.58 -6.25 -9.05
CA PRO A 102 -5.34 -6.63 -7.66
C PRO A 102 -3.85 -6.66 -7.27
N ASP A 103 -2.96 -6.60 -8.25
CA ASP A 103 -1.51 -6.68 -8.05
C ASP A 103 -0.94 -5.34 -7.55
N PRO A 104 -0.29 -5.29 -6.37
CA PRO A 104 0.36 -4.07 -5.88
C PRO A 104 1.67 -3.73 -6.60
N PHE A 105 2.09 -4.51 -7.60
CA PHE A 105 3.31 -4.30 -8.35
C PHE A 105 3.02 -3.95 -9.82
N LEU A 106 3.80 -3.03 -10.37
CA LEU A 106 3.95 -2.88 -11.81
C LEU A 106 5.37 -3.31 -12.19
N VAL A 107 5.48 -4.31 -13.06
CA VAL A 107 6.75 -4.77 -13.62
C VAL A 107 6.83 -4.35 -15.08
N ARG A 108 7.86 -3.57 -15.41
CA ARG A 108 8.22 -3.19 -16.77
C ARG A 108 9.54 -3.88 -17.10
N LYS A 109 9.50 -4.83 -18.02
CA LYS A 109 10.67 -5.59 -18.43
C LYS A 109 11.52 -4.82 -19.42
N GLU A 110 12.82 -5.07 -19.39
CA GLU A 110 13.81 -4.57 -20.36
C GLU A 110 13.63 -3.07 -20.57
N VAL A 111 13.85 -2.29 -19.51
CA VAL A 111 13.61 -0.85 -19.56
C VAL A 111 14.58 -0.13 -20.47
N THR A 112 14.08 0.95 -21.05
CA THR A 112 14.85 1.87 -21.88
C THR A 112 14.94 3.22 -21.19
N VAL A 113 15.78 4.13 -21.71
CA VAL A 113 15.84 5.52 -21.24
C VAL A 113 14.45 6.19 -21.25
N ASN A 114 13.56 5.79 -22.18
CA ASN A 114 12.19 6.28 -22.28
C ASN A 114 11.28 5.81 -21.14
N ASP A 115 11.67 4.87 -20.31
CA ASP A 115 10.93 4.46 -19.11
C ASP A 115 11.28 5.33 -17.89
N SER A 116 12.28 6.22 -18.00
CA SER A 116 12.56 7.25 -16.98
C SER A 116 11.39 8.23 -16.82
N GLY A 117 11.27 8.78 -15.62
CA GLY A 117 10.29 9.83 -15.30
C GLY A 117 9.49 9.55 -14.04
N SER A 118 8.38 10.27 -13.91
CA SER A 118 7.55 10.22 -12.72
C SER A 118 6.38 9.25 -12.90
N TYR A 119 6.14 8.44 -11.89
CA TYR A 119 5.03 7.50 -11.80
C TYR A 119 4.27 7.71 -10.50
N ARG A 120 3.01 7.28 -10.50
CA ARG A 120 2.15 7.33 -9.32
C ARG A 120 1.36 6.04 -9.22
N CYS A 121 1.25 5.51 -8.02
CA CYS A 121 0.33 4.41 -7.75
C CYS A 121 -0.73 4.85 -6.74
N GLU A 122 -1.92 4.29 -6.89
CA GLU A 122 -3.00 4.38 -5.93
C GLU A 122 -3.45 2.98 -5.53
N MET A 123 -3.84 2.81 -4.27
CA MET A 123 -4.68 1.69 -3.84
C MET A 123 -6.08 2.21 -3.54
N ARG A 124 -7.09 1.57 -4.12
CA ARG A 124 -8.50 1.90 -3.91
C ARG A 124 -9.28 0.73 -3.32
N ASP A 125 -10.29 1.03 -2.52
CA ASP A 125 -11.19 0.02 -1.96
C ASP A 125 -12.27 -0.43 -2.96
N ALA A 126 -13.13 -1.35 -2.54
CA ALA A 126 -14.25 -1.86 -3.32
C ALA A 126 -15.30 -0.79 -3.70
N LYS A 127 -15.29 0.38 -3.05
CA LYS A 127 -16.14 1.54 -3.37
C LYS A 127 -15.40 2.56 -4.24
N ASN A 128 -14.22 2.21 -4.75
CA ASN A 128 -13.33 3.06 -5.54
C ASN A 128 -12.81 4.29 -4.75
N MET A 129 -12.82 4.25 -3.43
CA MET A 129 -12.27 5.30 -2.57
C MET A 129 -10.76 5.17 -2.49
N LEU A 130 -10.05 6.30 -2.54
CA LEU A 130 -8.59 6.34 -2.40
C LEU A 130 -8.18 5.94 -0.98
N CYS A 131 -7.42 4.86 -0.87
CA CYS A 131 -6.89 4.37 0.40
C CYS A 131 -5.43 4.75 0.60
N SER A 132 -4.59 4.66 -0.42
CA SER A 132 -3.19 5.11 -0.33
C SER A 132 -2.69 5.54 -1.70
N GLN A 133 -1.69 6.42 -1.69
CA GLN A 133 -1.01 6.91 -2.87
C GLN A 133 0.50 6.90 -2.64
N MET A 134 1.27 6.58 -3.67
CA MET A 134 2.73 6.70 -3.65
C MET A 134 3.23 7.31 -4.96
N GLN A 135 4.30 8.09 -4.88
CA GLN A 135 4.98 8.61 -6.07
C GLN A 135 6.31 7.90 -6.25
N PHE A 136 6.72 7.70 -7.50
CA PHE A 136 8.00 7.13 -7.86
C PHE A 136 8.69 8.05 -8.85
N GLN A 137 9.97 8.32 -8.64
CA GLN A 137 10.83 8.99 -9.58
C GLN A 137 11.84 7.96 -10.10
N VAL A 138 11.75 7.63 -11.38
CA VAL A 138 12.63 6.67 -12.04
C VAL A 138 13.67 7.41 -12.85
N THR A 139 14.93 7.04 -12.68
CA THR A 139 16.07 7.53 -13.44
C THR A 139 16.79 6.35 -14.09
N GLY A 140 16.95 6.39 -15.41
CA GLY A 140 17.78 5.45 -16.13
C GLY A 140 19.25 5.85 -16.05
N GLU A 141 20.14 4.94 -15.66
CA GLU A 141 21.55 5.09 -15.97
C GLU A 141 21.75 4.62 -17.41
N GLY A 142 22.21 5.51 -18.30
CA GLY A 142 22.68 5.08 -19.61
C GLY A 142 23.81 4.08 -19.37
N GLY A 143 23.67 2.86 -19.91
CA GLY A 143 24.70 1.84 -19.77
C GLY A 143 26.08 2.42 -20.12
N PRO A 144 27.18 1.92 -19.52
CA PRO A 144 28.50 2.39 -19.87
C PRO A 144 28.63 2.29 -21.38
N ASP A 145 28.85 3.43 -22.04
CA ASP A 145 29.22 3.51 -23.45
C ASP A 145 30.27 2.41 -23.69
N SER A 146 29.87 1.32 -24.35
CA SER A 146 30.83 0.35 -24.86
C SER A 146 31.57 1.08 -25.97
N CYS A 147 32.63 1.78 -25.60
CA CYS A 147 33.59 2.36 -26.51
C CYS A 147 34.05 1.26 -27.48
N ASP A 148 33.91 1.55 -28.78
CA ASP A 148 34.51 0.82 -29.90
C ASP A 148 36.00 0.47 -29.66
#